data_AF-A0A3N5MMA5-F1
#
_entry.id   AF-A0A3N5MMA5-F1
#
_cell.length_a   1.000
_cell.length_b   1.000
_cell.length_c   1.000
_cell.angle_alpha   90.00
_cell.angle_beta   90.00
_cell.angle_gamma   90.00
#
_symmetry.space_group_name_H-M   'P 1'
#
loop_
_entity.id
_entity.type
_entity.pdbx_description
1 polymer ?
#
loop_
_entity_poly.entity_id
_entity_poly.type
_entity_poly.pdbx_seq_one_letter_code
_entity_poly.pdbx_strand_id
1 'polypeptide(L)'
;DLTKGLGIYAGFEILEVPGITGWIDTNYKGKADATIEALKKVDFVYLHVESPDEAGHSGNYEYKLKAIEDFDKLVVGNVMEGMKQFDGYRILLMPDHPTPVALRTHTADPVPFVMFDSRDRRENAGAVYDESITERDDIVVFEEGYKLMDYFIKEL
;
A
#
# COMPACT_ATOMS: atom_id res chain seq x y z
N ASP A 1 16.68 0.38 1.69
CA ASP A 1 15.36 -0.23 1.81
C ASP A 1 15.47 -1.72 1.45
N LEU A 2 15.04 -2.58 2.38
CA LEU A 2 14.99 -4.03 2.24
C LEU A 2 14.06 -4.45 1.09
N THR A 3 12.93 -3.76 0.93
CA THR A 3 11.91 -4.07 -0.08
C THR A 3 12.45 -3.91 -1.50
N LYS A 4 13.29 -2.89 -1.75
CA LYS A 4 14.00 -2.72 -3.03
C LYS A 4 14.90 -3.90 -3.34
N GLY A 5 15.61 -4.43 -2.34
CA GLY A 5 16.46 -5.62 -2.50
C GLY A 5 15.62 -6.84 -2.89
N LEU A 6 14.53 -7.10 -2.15
CA LEU A 6 13.59 -8.19 -2.45
C LEU A 6 12.99 -8.06 -3.85
N GLY A 7 12.60 -6.86 -4.27
CA GLY A 7 12.10 -6.59 -5.62
C GLY A 7 13.10 -6.99 -6.71
N ILE A 8 14.38 -6.62 -6.56
CA ILE A 8 15.43 -7.03 -7.51
C ILE A 8 15.54 -8.56 -7.58
N TYR A 9 15.56 -9.25 -6.43
CA TYR A 9 15.60 -10.72 -6.40
C TYR A 9 14.35 -11.37 -6.99
N ALA A 10 13.20 -10.72 -6.88
CA ALA A 10 11.94 -11.15 -7.49
C ALA A 10 11.86 -10.81 -9.00
N GLY A 11 12.86 -10.14 -9.58
CA GLY A 11 12.94 -9.82 -11.01
C GLY A 11 12.29 -8.49 -11.40
N PHE A 12 12.03 -7.58 -10.45
CA PHE A 12 11.45 -6.27 -10.72
C PHE A 12 12.48 -5.31 -11.31
N GLU A 13 12.02 -4.49 -12.25
CA GLU A 13 12.71 -3.26 -12.64
C GLU A 13 12.49 -2.19 -11.57
N ILE A 14 13.56 -1.53 -11.14
CA ILE A 14 13.46 -0.46 -10.14
C ILE A 14 13.26 0.88 -10.84
N LEU A 15 12.14 1.54 -10.54
CA LEU A 15 11.88 2.90 -10.99
C LEU A 15 12.71 3.91 -10.20
N GLU A 16 13.52 4.70 -10.90
CA GLU A 16 14.26 5.81 -10.29
C GLU A 16 13.37 7.05 -10.17
N VAL A 17 13.01 7.38 -8.93
CA VAL A 17 12.20 8.56 -8.61
C VAL A 17 13.06 9.55 -7.81
N PRO A 18 13.17 10.82 -8.23
CA PRO A 18 13.89 11.83 -7.46
C PRO A 18 13.22 12.11 -6.10
N GLY A 19 14.04 12.28 -5.07
CA GLY A 19 13.56 12.69 -3.74
C GLY A 19 12.91 11.57 -2.92
N ILE A 20 13.22 10.30 -3.18
CA ILE A 20 12.78 9.20 -2.30
C ILE A 20 13.75 9.08 -1.13
N THR A 21 13.36 9.62 0.03
CA THR A 21 14.17 9.62 1.25
C THR A 21 13.82 8.46 2.18
N GLY A 22 12.61 7.91 2.08
CA GLY A 22 12.07 6.92 3.02
C GLY A 22 11.54 7.54 4.32
N TRP A 23 11.69 8.86 4.52
CA TRP A 23 11.21 9.56 5.71
C TRP A 23 10.00 10.46 5.38
N ILE A 24 9.53 11.25 6.35
CA ILE A 24 8.32 12.09 6.21
C ILE A 24 8.39 13.08 5.03
N ASP A 25 9.60 13.45 4.58
CA ASP A 25 9.88 14.36 3.47
C ASP A 25 10.03 13.65 2.12
N THR A 26 9.76 12.34 2.05
CA THR A 26 9.86 11.57 0.81
C THR A 26 8.90 12.12 -0.26
N ASN A 27 9.28 12.01 -1.53
CA ASN A 27 8.44 12.43 -2.64
C ASN A 27 7.32 11.41 -2.92
N TYR A 28 6.24 11.47 -2.12
CA TYR A 28 5.05 10.62 -2.25
C TYR A 28 4.43 10.71 -3.64
N LYS A 29 4.16 11.92 -4.12
CA LYS A 29 3.53 12.14 -5.43
C LYS A 29 4.40 11.59 -6.57
N GLY A 30 5.73 11.76 -6.48
CA GLY A 30 6.65 11.20 -7.47
C GLY A 30 6.55 9.68 -7.59
N LYS A 31 6.34 8.95 -6.48
CA LYS A 31 6.10 7.49 -6.53
C LYS A 31 4.80 7.15 -7.26
N ALA A 32 3.73 7.91 -7.00
CA ALA A 32 2.45 7.73 -7.68
C ALA A 32 2.56 8.02 -9.18
N ASP A 33 3.15 9.16 -9.56
CA ASP A 33 3.33 9.56 -10.96
C ASP A 33 4.16 8.52 -11.73
N ALA A 34 5.28 8.05 -11.14
CA ALA A 34 6.12 7.03 -11.75
C ALA A 34 5.39 5.69 -11.92
N THR A 35 4.51 5.33 -10.96
CA THR A 35 3.68 4.12 -11.04
C THR A 35 2.73 4.18 -12.22
N ILE A 36 2.04 5.31 -12.41
CA ILE A 36 1.11 5.50 -13.53
C ILE A 36 1.84 5.49 -14.88
N GLU A 37 3.01 6.13 -14.97
CA GLU A 37 3.81 6.08 -16.20
C GLU A 37 4.36 4.69 -16.51
N ALA A 38 4.75 3.92 -15.48
CA ALA A 38 5.23 2.55 -15.65
C ALA A 38 4.12 1.62 -16.13
N LEU A 39 2.91 1.72 -15.56
CA LEU A 39 1.75 0.89 -15.95
C LEU A 39 1.29 1.09 -17.40
N LYS A 40 1.75 2.11 -18.11
CA LYS A 40 1.57 2.23 -19.57
C LYS A 40 2.40 1.23 -20.37
N LYS A 41 3.39 0.59 -19.75
CA LYS A 41 4.39 -0.27 -20.38
C LYS A 41 4.46 -1.68 -19.77
N VAL A 42 3.94 -1.85 -18.55
CA VAL A 42 3.95 -3.11 -17.81
C VAL A 42 2.58 -3.41 -17.22
N ASP A 43 2.34 -4.67 -16.91
CA ASP A 43 1.06 -5.14 -16.36
C ASP A 43 0.98 -5.07 -14.82
N PHE A 44 2.12 -4.88 -14.15
CA PHE A 44 2.21 -4.91 -12.69
C PHE A 44 3.24 -3.91 -12.14
N VAL A 45 2.87 -3.19 -11.09
CA VAL A 45 3.77 -2.33 -10.33
C VAL A 45 3.56 -2.57 -8.84
N TYR A 46 4.66 -2.71 -8.11
CA TYR A 46 4.71 -2.70 -6.65
C TYR A 46 5.17 -1.32 -6.17
N LEU A 47 4.31 -0.61 -5.43
CA LEU A 47 4.61 0.70 -4.86
C LEU A 47 4.73 0.58 -3.34
N HIS A 48 5.90 0.88 -2.81
CA HIS A 48 6.20 0.87 -1.37
C HIS A 48 6.38 2.28 -0.79
N VAL A 49 5.93 2.54 0.43
CA VAL A 49 6.18 3.77 1.20
C VAL A 49 6.52 3.44 2.65
N GLU A 50 7.74 3.79 3.05
CA GLU A 50 8.35 3.45 4.35
C GLU A 50 7.92 4.39 5.50
N SER A 51 7.60 5.66 5.19
CA SER A 51 7.46 6.72 6.19
C SER A 51 6.47 6.46 7.34
N PRO A 52 5.35 5.71 7.19
CA PRO A 52 4.47 5.39 8.32
C PRO A 52 5.12 4.46 9.35
N ASP A 53 5.97 3.52 8.91
CA ASP A 53 6.66 2.56 9.78
C ASP A 53 7.74 3.26 10.61
N GLU A 54 8.58 4.00 9.91
CA GLU A 54 9.63 4.86 10.44
C GLU A 54 9.10 5.88 11.49
N ALA A 55 7.92 6.45 11.25
CA ALA A 55 7.24 7.27 12.25
C ALA A 55 6.79 6.45 13.48
N GLY A 56 6.32 5.23 13.30
CA GLY A 56 6.02 4.26 14.37
C GLY A 56 7.24 3.96 15.23
N HIS A 57 8.38 3.61 14.63
CA HIS A 57 9.66 3.40 15.33
C HIS A 57 10.14 4.63 16.10
N SER A 58 9.93 5.82 15.55
CA SER A 58 10.30 7.07 16.23
C SER A 58 9.45 7.37 17.46
N GLY A 59 8.30 6.72 17.63
CA GLY A 59 7.34 7.00 18.70
C GLY A 59 6.61 8.34 18.51
N ASN A 60 6.63 8.89 17.30
CA ASN A 60 6.02 10.18 16.99
C ASN A 60 4.66 9.96 16.30
N TYR A 61 3.58 10.07 17.07
CA TYR A 61 2.22 9.89 16.54
C TYR A 61 1.83 10.98 15.53
N GLU A 62 2.33 12.22 15.68
CA GLU A 62 2.02 13.31 14.74
C GLU A 62 2.61 13.03 13.37
N TYR A 63 3.84 12.51 13.33
CA TYR A 63 4.47 12.08 12.08
C TYR A 63 3.80 10.84 11.51
N LYS A 64 3.34 9.90 12.34
CA LYS A 64 2.63 8.72 11.85
C LYS A 64 1.30 9.11 11.20
N LEU A 65 0.54 9.99 11.84
CA LEU A 65 -0.70 10.55 11.29
C LEU A 65 -0.42 11.27 9.96
N LYS A 66 0.56 12.18 9.95
CA LYS A 66 0.94 12.91 8.74
C LYS A 66 1.37 11.98 7.60
N ALA A 67 2.16 10.95 7.89
CA ALA A 67 2.61 9.99 6.88
C ALA A 67 1.45 9.23 6.24
N ILE A 68 0.45 8.83 7.05
CA ILE A 68 -0.77 8.16 6.56
C ILE A 68 -1.62 9.12 5.72
N GLU A 69 -1.83 10.36 6.17
CA GLU A 69 -2.59 11.37 5.42
C GLU A 69 -1.91 11.78 4.10
N ASP A 70 -0.58 11.96 4.12
CA ASP A 70 0.20 12.22 2.91
C ASP A 70 0.18 11.02 1.97
N PHE A 71 0.25 9.79 2.49
CA PHE A 71 0.11 8.57 1.69
C PHE A 71 -1.28 8.48 1.03
N ASP A 72 -2.36 8.67 1.80
CA ASP A 72 -3.72 8.65 1.27
C ASP A 72 -3.92 9.70 0.17
N LYS A 73 -3.57 10.95 0.45
CA LYS A 73 -3.79 12.05 -0.49
C LYS A 73 -2.85 12.01 -1.70
N LEU A 74 -1.54 11.83 -1.46
CA LEU A 74 -0.50 12.01 -2.47
C LEU A 74 -0.15 10.71 -3.20
N VAL A 75 -0.43 9.55 -2.62
CA VAL A 75 -0.24 8.25 -3.27
C VAL A 75 -1.56 7.67 -3.70
N VAL A 76 -2.41 7.26 -2.76
CA VAL A 76 -3.66 6.55 -3.07
C VAL A 76 -4.55 7.40 -3.97
N GLY A 77 -4.79 8.66 -3.62
CA GLY A 77 -5.61 9.58 -4.42
C GLY A 77 -5.07 9.79 -5.84
N ASN A 78 -3.76 10.01 -6.00
CA ASN A 78 -3.16 10.20 -7.33
C ASN A 78 -3.15 8.92 -8.16
N VAL A 79 -2.88 7.76 -7.54
CA VAL A 79 -2.97 6.46 -8.22
C VAL A 79 -4.41 6.22 -8.66
N MET A 80 -5.40 6.35 -7.77
CA MET A 80 -6.81 6.16 -8.11
C MET A 80 -7.27 7.07 -9.24
N GLU A 81 -6.83 8.33 -9.28
CA GLU A 81 -7.12 9.23 -10.40
C GLU A 81 -6.43 8.78 -11.68
N GLY A 82 -5.12 8.51 -11.62
CA GLY A 82 -4.33 8.10 -12.77
C GLY A 82 -4.79 6.78 -13.38
N MET A 83 -5.26 5.83 -12.56
CA MET A 83 -5.72 4.53 -13.02
C MET A 83 -6.99 4.60 -13.88
N LYS A 84 -7.77 5.68 -13.80
CA LYS A 84 -8.98 5.89 -14.63
C LYS A 84 -8.70 5.94 -16.13
N GLN A 85 -7.44 6.12 -16.53
CA GLN A 85 -7.04 6.10 -17.95
C GLN A 85 -6.95 4.69 -18.55
N PHE A 86 -6.97 3.64 -17.72
CA PHE A 86 -6.90 2.25 -18.17
C PHE A 86 -8.29 1.62 -18.19
N ASP A 87 -8.56 0.76 -19.18
CA ASP A 87 -9.88 0.12 -19.36
C ASP A 87 -10.24 -0.84 -18.22
N GLY A 88 -9.25 -1.48 -17.61
CA GLY A 88 -9.43 -2.45 -16.53
C GLY A 88 -8.19 -2.52 -15.65
N TYR A 89 -8.38 -2.44 -14.34
CA TYR A 89 -7.28 -2.49 -13.39
C TYR A 89 -7.69 -3.07 -12.04
N ARG A 90 -6.70 -3.59 -11.33
CA ARG A 90 -6.83 -4.05 -9.96
C ARG A 90 -5.83 -3.34 -9.06
N ILE A 91 -6.23 -3.09 -7.82
CA ILE A 91 -5.39 -2.49 -6.78
C ILE A 91 -5.50 -3.36 -5.54
N LEU A 92 -4.36 -3.74 -4.98
CA LEU A 92 -4.22 -4.29 -3.63
C LEU A 92 -3.47 -3.26 -2.80
N LEU A 93 -4.09 -2.84 -1.69
CA LEU A 93 -3.51 -1.90 -0.73
C LEU A 93 -3.48 -2.54 0.65
N MET A 94 -2.30 -2.54 1.29
CA MET A 94 -2.07 -3.00 2.66
C MET A 94 -0.72 -2.48 3.18
N PRO A 95 -0.55 -2.34 4.51
CA PRO A 95 0.78 -2.38 5.10
C PRO A 95 1.29 -3.83 5.15
N ASP A 96 2.60 -4.01 5.28
CA ASP A 96 3.23 -5.33 5.43
C ASP A 96 3.27 -5.82 6.89
N HIS A 97 3.34 -4.90 7.85
CA HIS A 97 3.23 -5.19 9.28
C HIS A 97 2.76 -3.99 10.12
N PRO A 98 2.27 -4.22 11.35
CA PRO A 98 1.97 -3.15 12.28
C PRO A 98 3.20 -2.75 13.12
N THR A 99 3.41 -1.44 13.23
CA THR A 99 4.44 -0.83 14.10
C THR A 99 3.79 0.19 15.03
N PRO A 100 3.21 -0.23 16.17
CA PRO A 100 2.49 0.65 17.08
C PRO A 100 3.40 1.71 17.70
N VAL A 101 2.95 2.96 17.71
CA VAL A 101 3.74 4.11 18.20
C VAL A 101 4.20 3.92 19.65
N ALA A 102 3.35 3.32 20.50
CA ALA A 102 3.68 3.06 21.90
C ALA A 102 4.78 2.00 22.08
N LEU A 103 4.87 1.05 21.16
CA LEU A 103 5.81 -0.08 21.23
C LEU A 103 7.09 0.18 20.43
N ARG A 104 7.02 1.05 19.41
CA ARG A 104 8.17 1.49 18.59
C ARG A 104 8.91 0.33 17.92
N THR A 105 8.22 -0.78 17.72
CA THR A 105 8.74 -2.00 17.12
C THR A 105 7.59 -2.75 16.44
N HIS A 106 7.93 -3.68 15.57
CA HIS A 106 6.94 -4.46 14.84
C HIS A 106 6.19 -5.38 15.79
N THR A 107 4.92 -5.61 15.47
CA THR A 107 4.05 -6.54 16.17
C THR A 107 3.51 -7.60 15.21
N ALA A 108 2.86 -8.63 15.75
CA ALA A 108 2.28 -9.71 14.97
C ALA A 108 0.75 -9.57 14.81
N ASP A 109 0.19 -8.43 15.20
CA ASP A 109 -1.22 -8.14 15.02
C ASP A 109 -1.59 -8.16 13.52
N PRO A 110 -2.83 -8.55 13.18
CA PRO A 110 -3.28 -8.55 11.79
C PRO A 110 -3.28 -7.14 11.21
N VAL A 111 -3.07 -7.04 9.90
CA VAL A 111 -3.15 -5.77 9.15
C VAL A 111 -4.39 -5.72 8.26
N PRO A 112 -5.03 -4.55 8.12
CA PRO A 112 -6.10 -4.40 7.14
C PRO A 112 -5.54 -4.44 5.72
N PHE A 113 -6.32 -4.97 4.79
CA PHE A 113 -6.06 -4.84 3.36
C PHE A 113 -7.35 -4.55 2.60
N VAL A 114 -7.23 -3.97 1.41
CA VAL A 114 -8.34 -3.78 0.49
C VAL A 114 -7.93 -4.18 -0.91
N MET A 115 -8.83 -4.90 -1.59
CA MET A 115 -8.73 -5.20 -3.01
C MET A 115 -9.83 -4.47 -3.77
N PHE A 116 -9.45 -3.90 -4.90
CA PHE A 116 -10.34 -3.21 -5.80
C PHE A 116 -10.14 -3.75 -7.22
N ASP A 117 -11.22 -4.15 -7.91
CA ASP A 117 -11.24 -4.42 -9.35
C ASP A 117 -12.17 -3.40 -10.00
N SER A 118 -11.66 -2.65 -10.98
CA SER A 118 -12.45 -1.64 -11.69
C SER A 118 -13.61 -2.24 -12.49
N ARG A 119 -13.57 -3.56 -12.77
CA ARG A 119 -14.55 -4.30 -13.55
C ARG A 119 -15.57 -5.06 -12.71
N ASP A 120 -15.29 -5.29 -11.42
CA ASP A 120 -16.19 -5.91 -10.44
C ASP A 120 -16.25 -5.05 -9.16
N ARG A 121 -16.89 -3.87 -9.28
CA ARG A 121 -16.97 -2.93 -8.16
C ARG A 121 -17.96 -3.44 -7.12
N ARG A 122 -17.44 -3.67 -5.91
CA ARG A 122 -18.22 -4.07 -4.74
C ARG A 122 -18.38 -2.90 -3.78
N GLU A 123 -19.59 -2.74 -3.27
CA GLU A 123 -19.90 -1.77 -2.23
C GLU A 123 -19.81 -2.45 -0.86
N ASN A 124 -18.85 -2.04 -0.04
CA ASN A 124 -18.68 -2.54 1.32
C ASN A 124 -19.33 -1.55 2.30
N ALA A 125 -20.64 -1.63 2.45
CA ALA A 125 -21.41 -0.66 3.23
C ALA A 125 -20.90 -0.56 4.68
N GLY A 126 -20.66 0.68 5.12
CA GLY A 126 -20.17 0.99 6.47
C GLY A 126 -18.73 0.54 6.74
N ALA A 127 -17.97 0.10 5.74
CA ALA A 127 -16.57 -0.23 5.90
C ALA A 127 -15.73 1.05 5.97
N VAL A 128 -14.74 1.03 6.88
CA VAL A 128 -13.67 2.02 7.00
C VAL A 128 -12.33 1.29 6.89
N TYR A 129 -11.31 1.97 6.38
CA TYR A 129 -9.99 1.38 6.23
C TYR A 129 -9.13 1.73 7.45
N ASP A 130 -9.26 0.91 8.48
CA ASP A 130 -8.45 0.94 9.71
C ASP A 130 -8.51 -0.44 10.38
N GLU A 131 -7.87 -0.58 11.54
CA GLU A 131 -7.78 -1.84 12.28
C GLU A 131 -9.14 -2.37 12.79
N SER A 132 -10.18 -1.52 12.88
CA SER A 132 -11.53 -1.95 13.27
C SER A 132 -12.21 -2.87 12.25
N ILE A 133 -11.63 -3.02 11.05
CA ILE A 133 -12.09 -3.99 10.06
C ILE A 133 -12.15 -5.41 10.65
N THR A 134 -11.29 -5.73 11.62
CA THR A 134 -11.25 -7.03 12.31
C THR A 134 -12.48 -7.34 13.15
N GLU A 135 -13.31 -6.32 13.46
CA GLU A 135 -14.56 -6.46 14.20
C GLU A 135 -15.76 -6.81 13.30
N ARG A 136 -15.55 -6.83 11.98
CA ARG A 136 -16.60 -7.12 11.00
C ARG A 136 -16.70 -8.61 10.71
N ASP A 137 -17.94 -9.08 10.50
CA ASP A 137 -18.21 -10.48 10.14
C ASP A 137 -18.10 -10.75 8.63
N ASP A 138 -18.09 -9.72 7.79
CA ASP A 138 -18.17 -9.79 6.32
C ASP A 138 -16.82 -9.60 5.62
N ILE A 139 -15.72 -9.97 6.27
CA ILE A 139 -14.36 -9.78 5.78
C ILE A 139 -13.74 -11.08 5.25
N VAL A 140 -12.74 -10.92 4.38
CA VAL A 140 -11.87 -12.01 3.96
C VAL A 140 -10.61 -11.96 4.82
N VAL A 141 -10.24 -13.10 5.39
CA VAL A 141 -9.05 -13.23 6.24
C VAL A 141 -8.06 -14.20 5.58
N PHE A 142 -6.79 -13.80 5.56
CA PHE A 142 -5.67 -14.64 5.13
C PHE A 142 -4.73 -14.86 6.32
N GLU A 143 -4.74 -16.07 6.89
CA GLU A 143 -3.78 -16.48 7.93
C GLU A 143 -2.34 -16.54 7.39
N GLU A 144 -2.19 -16.89 6.11
CA GLU A 144 -0.91 -17.00 5.43
C GLU A 144 -0.79 -15.89 4.38
N GLY A 145 -0.22 -14.75 4.78
CA GLY A 145 -0.18 -13.54 3.95
C GLY A 145 0.43 -13.73 2.56
N TYR A 146 1.37 -14.66 2.38
CA TYR A 146 1.98 -14.94 1.08
C TYR A 146 0.97 -15.49 0.04
N LYS A 147 -0.18 -16.02 0.47
CA LYS A 147 -1.25 -16.51 -0.42
C LYS A 147 -2.09 -15.38 -1.01
N LEU A 148 -2.07 -14.19 -0.42
CA LEU A 148 -2.87 -13.05 -0.88
C LEU A 148 -2.51 -12.63 -2.31
N MET A 149 -1.22 -12.67 -2.66
CA MET A 149 -0.79 -12.30 -4.01
C MET A 149 -1.29 -13.29 -5.08
N ASP A 150 -1.28 -14.59 -4.76
CA ASP A 150 -1.85 -15.61 -5.63
C ASP A 150 -3.34 -15.37 -5.86
N TYR A 151 -4.08 -15.07 -4.80
CA TYR A 151 -5.49 -14.72 -4.88
C TYR A 151 -5.71 -13.47 -5.74
N PHE A 152 -4.97 -12.39 -5.49
CA PHE A 152 -5.07 -11.12 -6.21
C PHE A 152 -4.86 -11.26 -7.73
N ILE A 153 -3.87 -12.06 -8.15
CA ILE A 153 -3.55 -12.27 -9.57
C ILE A 153 -4.51 -13.26 -10.23
N LYS A 154 -4.80 -14.39 -9.58
CA LYS A 154 -5.46 -15.55 -10.22
C LYS A 154 -6.97 -15.56 -10.08
N GLU A 155 -7.51 -15.04 -8.98
CA GLU A 155 -8.92 -15.26 -8.62
C GLU A 155 -9.64 -13.94 -8.35
N LEU A 156 -10.40 -13.51 -9.36
CA LEU A 156 -11.62 -12.69 -9.30
C LEU A 156 -12.30 -12.77 -10.67
#